data_AF-A0A1M5MSQ4-F1
#
_entry.id   AF-A0A1M5MSQ4-F1
#
_cell.length_a   1.000
_cell.length_b   1.000
_cell.length_c   1.000
_cell.angle_alpha   90.00
_cell.angle_beta   90.00
_cell.angle_gamma   90.00
#
_symmetry.space_group_name_H-M   'P 1'
#
loop_
_entity.id
_entity.type
_entity.pdbx_description
1 polymer ?
#
loop_
_entity_poly.entity_id
_entity_poly.type
_entity_poly.pdbx_seq_one_letter_code
_entity_poly.pdbx_strand_id
1 'polypeptide(L)' 'MAVRYEKIQGEDIPVGLRGPMVRELWAVYINDGILKYCASEAEAVSEVAAAERAEEARRPKFDTSYDSGPS' A
#
# COMPACT_ATOMS: atom_id res chain seq x y z
N MET A 1 -7.56 6.95 3.39
CA MET A 1 -6.90 5.86 2.65
C MET A 1 -6.42 4.85 3.67
N ALA A 2 -6.90 3.61 3.58
CA ALA A 2 -6.42 2.52 4.41
C ALA A 2 -5.42 1.71 3.57
N VAL A 3 -4.14 1.80 3.92
CA VAL A 3 -3.11 0.92 3.39
C VAL A 3 -2.81 -0.11 4.46
N ARG A 4 -2.86 -1.39 4.11
CA ARG A 4 -2.57 -2.49 5.03
C ARG A 4 -1.87 -3.61 4.29
N TYR A 5 -1.18 -4.46 5.01
CA TYR A 5 -0.72 -5.73 4.49
C TYR A 5 -1.23 -6.87 5.36
N GLU A 6 -1.42 -8.04 4.76
CA GLU A 6 -1.78 -9.25 5.48
C GLU A 6 -0.99 -10.44 4.95
N LYS A 7 -0.73 -11.40 5.83
CA LYS A 7 -0.11 -12.66 5.44
C LYS A 7 -1.17 -13.59 4.87
N ILE A 8 -0.94 -14.14 3.68
CA ILE A 8 -1.81 -15.12 3.04
C ILE A 8 -1.05 -16.45 2.84
N GLN A 9 -1.73 -17.57 2.98
CA GLN A 9 -1.13 -18.90 2.96
C GLN A 9 -2.05 -19.92 2.29
N GLY A 10 -1.45 -21.00 1.76
CA GLY A 10 -2.21 -22.14 1.26
C GLY A 10 -3.24 -21.77 0.19
N GLU A 11 -4.53 -21.99 0.49
CA GLU A 11 -5.62 -21.76 -0.46
C GLU A 11 -5.93 -20.28 -0.70
N ASP A 12 -5.54 -19.39 0.22
CA ASP A 12 -5.70 -17.94 0.04
C ASP A 12 -4.74 -17.38 -1.02
N ILE A 13 -3.69 -18.13 -1.37
CA ILE A 13 -2.75 -17.74 -2.43
C ILE A 13 -3.46 -17.86 -3.79
N PRO A 14 -3.46 -16.80 -4.63
CA PRO A 14 -4.05 -16.85 -5.97
C PRO A 14 -3.45 -17.96 -6.83
N VAL A 15 -4.28 -18.66 -7.60
CA VAL A 15 -3.87 -19.86 -8.39
C VAL A 15 -2.65 -19.59 -9.27
N GLY A 16 -2.58 -18.42 -9.91
CA GLY A 16 -1.43 -18.05 -10.77
C GLY A 16 -0.11 -17.77 -10.02
N LEU A 17 -0.16 -17.62 -8.70
CA LEU A 17 1.00 -17.41 -7.83
C LEU A 17 1.33 -18.65 -6.99
N ARG A 18 0.48 -19.68 -7.03
CA ARG A 18 0.77 -20.96 -6.37
C ARG A 18 1.94 -21.62 -7.09
N GLY A 19 2.95 -22.01 -6.32
CA GLY A 19 4.10 -22.75 -6.83
C GLY A 19 4.57 -23.77 -5.80
N PRO A 20 5.33 -24.80 -6.20
CA PRO A 20 5.77 -25.86 -5.29
C PRO A 20 6.62 -25.34 -4.12
N MET A 21 7.21 -24.15 -4.25
CA MET A 21 8.01 -23.51 -3.21
C MET A 21 7.31 -22.30 -2.54
N VAL A 22 6.11 -21.92 -2.99
CA VAL A 22 5.39 -20.76 -2.45
C VAL A 22 4.42 -21.25 -1.37
N ARG A 23 4.81 -21.07 -0.10
CA ARG A 23 4.01 -21.46 1.07
C ARG A 23 3.23 -20.31 1.69
N GLU A 24 3.76 -19.10 1.53
CA GLU A 24 3.20 -17.88 2.07
C GLU A 24 3.56 -16.69 1.19
N LEU A 25 2.69 -15.68 1.21
CA LEU A 25 2.90 -14.38 0.59
C LEU A 25 2.33 -13.31 1.52
N TRP A 26 2.66 -12.06 1.21
CA TRP A 26 2.08 -10.89 1.88
C TRP A 26 1.29 -10.09 0.85
N ALA A 27 -0.02 -9.96 1.05
CA ALA A 27 -0.88 -9.17 0.20
C ALA A 27 -0.98 -7.74 0.74
N VAL A 28 -0.63 -6.76 -0.08
CA VAL A 28 -0.73 -5.33 0.21
C VAL A 28 -2.02 -4.80 -0.38
N TYR A 29 -2.81 -4.13 0.44
CA TYR A 29 -4.12 -3.57 0.10
C TYR A 29 -4.12 -2.04 0.13
N ILE A 30 -4.86 -1.45 -0.79
CA ILE A 30 -5.20 -0.03 -0.82
C ILE A 30 -6.71 0.12 -1.02
N ASN A 31 -7.40 0.74 -0.05
CA ASN A 31 -8.86 0.92 -0.07
C ASN A 31 -9.60 -0.40 -0.40
N ASP A 32 -9.21 -1.49 0.27
CA ASP A 32 -9.72 -2.85 0.11
C ASP A 32 -9.44 -3.53 -1.25
N GLY A 33 -8.77 -2.84 -2.19
CA GLY A 33 -8.23 -3.43 -3.42
C GLY A 33 -6.82 -3.96 -3.22
N ILE A 34 -6.46 -5.04 -3.93
CA ILE A 34 -5.09 -5.57 -3.91
C ILE A 34 -4.19 -4.69 -4.75
N LEU A 35 -3.15 -4.15 -4.12
CA LEU A 35 -2.09 -3.38 -4.76
C LEU A 35 -0.99 -4.30 -5.29
N LYS A 36 -0.49 -5.22 -4.43
CA LYS A 36 0.68 -6.06 -4.74
C LYS A 36 0.73 -7.30 -3.83
N TYR A 37 1.33 -8.38 -4.34
CA TYR A 37 1.78 -9.51 -3.52
C TYR A 37 3.30 -9.48 -3.37
N CYS A 38 3.77 -9.70 -2.15
CA CYS A 38 5.17 -9.66 -1.76
C CYS A 38 5.63 -11.03 -1.24
N ALA A 39 6.89 -11.37 -1.50
CA ALA A 39 7.45 -12.65 -1.06
C ALA A 39 7.93 -12.59 0.40
N SER A 40 8.13 -11.39 0.96
CA SER A 40 8.55 -11.18 2.34
C SER A 40 7.77 -10.06 3.02
N GLU A 41 7.74 -10.09 4.35
CA GLU A 41 7.12 -9.05 5.17
C GLU A 41 7.81 -7.70 4.98
N ALA A 42 9.15 -7.71 4.89
CA ALA A 42 9.94 -6.49 4.70
C ALA A 42 9.60 -5.77 3.37
N GLU A 43 9.35 -6.54 2.31
CA GLU A 43 8.85 -5.98 1.05
C GLU A 43 7.44 -5.37 1.25
N ALA A 44 6.53 -6.08 1.89
CA ALA A 44 5.17 -5.59 2.12
C ALA A 44 5.15 -4.30 2.96
N VAL A 45 5.96 -4.24 4.02
CA VAL A 45 6.13 -3.03 4.85
C VAL A 45 6.67 -1.86 4.02
N SER A 46 7.66 -2.12 3.17
CA SER A 46 8.24 -1.10 2.29
C SER A 46 7.21 -0.56 1.28
N GLU A 47 6.38 -1.44 0.71
CA GLU A 47 5.30 -1.08 -0.21
C GLU A 47 4.19 -0.27 0.48
N VAL A 48 3.81 -0.64 1.70
CA VAL A 48 2.85 0.15 2.49
C VAL A 48 3.38 1.56 2.73
N ALA A 49 4.61 1.69 3.20
CA ALA A 49 5.23 3.00 3.43
C ALA A 49 5.40 3.82 2.14
N ALA A 50 5.57 3.17 0.98
CA ALA A 50 5.62 3.85 -0.31
C ALA A 50 4.23 4.34 -0.75
N ALA A 51 3.20 3.50 -0.60
CA ALA A 51 1.82 3.85 -0.94
C ALA A 51 1.27 4.97 -0.06
N GLU A 52 1.55 4.95 1.25
CA GLU A 52 1.17 6.03 2.16
C GLU A 52 1.78 7.37 1.77
N ARG A 53 3.09 7.39 1.45
CA ARG A 53 3.79 8.60 0.99
C ARG A 53 3.25 9.12 -0.34
N ALA A 54 2.94 8.22 -1.28
CA ALA A 54 2.40 8.61 -2.58
C ALA A 54 1.02 9.28 -2.42
N GLU A 55 0.19 8.81 -1.49
CA GLU A 55 -1.09 9.44 -1.19
C GLU A 55 -0.94 10.76 -0.45
N GLU A 56 -0.05 10.84 0.53
CA GLU A 56 0.25 12.11 1.20
C GLU A 56 0.69 13.17 0.19
N ALA A 57 1.50 12.80 -0.81
CA ALA A 57 1.91 13.68 -1.89
C ALA A 57 0.76 14.05 -2.85
N ARG A 58 -0.27 13.20 -3.01
CA ARG A 58 -1.47 13.51 -3.80
C ARG A 58 -2.45 14.41 -3.07
N ARG A 59 -2.41 14.48 -1.74
CA ARG A 59 -3.29 15.39 -0.99
C ARG A 59 -2.91 16.83 -1.39
N PRO A 60 -3.85 17.63 -1.93
CA PRO A 60 -3.58 19.04 -2.14
C PRO A 60 -3.26 19.64 -0.78
N LYS A 61 -2.00 20.06 -0.61
CA LYS A 61 -1.64 20.96 0.48
C LYS A 61 -2.44 22.21 0.17
N PHE A 62 -3.45 22.51 0.98
CA PHE A 62 -4.13 23.80 0.90
C PHE A 62 -3.04 24.86 0.91
N ASP A 63 -2.89 25.53 -0.24
CA ASP A 63 -2.02 26.68 -0.38
C ASP A 63 -2.71 27.76 0.46
N THR A 64 -2.29 27.88 1.71
CA THR A 64 -2.70 29.00 2.54
C THR A 64 -1.96 30.22 2.04
N SER A 65 -2.34 30.69 0.85
CA SER A 65 -2.08 32.04 0.40
C SER A 65 -2.93 32.94 1.29
N TYR A 66 -2.39 33.26 2.47
CA TYR A 66 -2.87 34.39 3.26
C TYR A 66 -2.58 35.63 2.41
N ASP A 67 -3.58 36.06 1.67
CA ASP A 67 -3.66 37.39 1.06
C ASP A 67 -3.74 38.40 2.20
N SER A 68 -2.58 38.78 2.73
CA SER A 68 -2.45 39.94 3.60
C SER A 68 -2.56 41.18 2.70
N GLY A 69 -3.79 41.58 2.39
CA GLY A 69 -4.06 42.84 1.70
C GLY A 69 -3.46 44.01 2.49
N PRO A 70 -2.77 44.97 1.82
CA PRO A 70 -2.23 46.13 2.51
C PRO A 70 -3.40 47.03 2.97
N SER A 71 -3.47 47.32 4.26
CA SER A 71 -4.27 48.42 4.82
C SER A 71 -3.35 49.56 5.24
#